data_AF-R1G9S1-F1
#
_entry.id   AF-R1G9S1-F1
#
_cell.length_a   1.000
_cell.length_b   1.000
_cell.length_c   1.000
_cell.angle_alpha   90.00
_cell.angle_beta   90.00
_cell.angle_gamma   90.00
#
_symmetry.space_group_name_H-M   'P 1'
#
loop_
_entity.id
_entity.type
_entity.pdbx_description
1 polymer ?
#
loop_
_entity_poly.entity_id
_entity_poly.type
_entity_poly.pdbx_seq_one_letter_code
_entity_poly.pdbx_strand_id
1 'polypeptide(L)' 'MKIIINIEDKDLIDILKFLESQEGIKIENNNIIINKKDISKARAQMNLIFRLLKIYDNLNRFLSSL' A
#
# COMPACT_ATOMS: atom_id res chain seq x y z
N MET A 1 -5.96 13.92 11.49
CA MET A 1 -4.54 13.57 11.22
C MET A 1 -4.49 12.57 10.08
N LYS A 2 -3.43 12.58 9.26
CA LYS A 2 -3.24 11.63 8.15
C LYS A 2 -1.97 10.83 8.39
N ILE A 3 -1.89 9.61 7.84
CA ILE A 3 -0.63 8.88 7.67
C ILE A 3 -0.28 8.97 6.20
N ILE A 4 0.98 9.21 5.92
CA ILE A 4 1.54 9.25 4.57
C ILE A 4 2.63 8.19 4.53
N ILE A 5 2.50 7.25 3.60
CA ILE A 5 3.50 6.21 3.33
C ILE A 5 4.04 6.48 1.95
N ASN A 6 5.34 6.77 1.84
CA ASN A 6 6.00 6.93 0.56
C ASN A 6 6.48 5.57 0.05
N ILE A 7 6.20 5.25 -1.21
CA ILE A 7 6.70 4.07 -1.89
C ILE A 7 7.54 4.52 -3.08
N GLU A 8 8.84 4.26 -3.07
CA GLU A 8 9.75 4.71 -4.11
C GLU A 8 9.56 3.96 -5.45
N ASP A 9 9.22 2.68 -5.36
CA ASP A 9 8.95 1.81 -6.51
C ASP A 9 7.65 2.21 -7.22
N LYS A 10 7.79 2.73 -8.45
CA LYS A 10 6.66 3.20 -9.26
C LYS A 10 5.77 2.06 -9.75
N ASP A 11 6.34 0.91 -10.07
CA ASP A 11 5.58 -0.24 -10.56
C ASP A 11 4.71 -0.80 -9.44
N LEU A 12 5.27 -0.90 -8.24
CA LEU A 12 4.52 -1.24 -7.03
C LEU A 12 3.40 -0.23 -6.76
N ILE A 13 3.64 1.07 -6.93
CA ILE A 13 2.59 2.09 -6.77
C ILE A 13 1.46 1.94 -7.77
N ASP A 14 1.77 1.68 -9.03
CA ASP A 14 0.77 1.48 -10.06
C ASP A 14 -0.06 0.22 -9.80
N ILE A 15 0.57 -0.85 -9.30
CA ILE A 15 -0.14 -2.04 -8.81
C ILE A 15 -1.08 -1.65 -7.66
N LEU A 16 -0.63 -0.87 -6.68
CA LEU A 16 -1.43 -0.53 -5.51
C LEU A 16 -2.59 0.44 -5.80
N LYS A 17 -2.66 1.09 -6.98
CA LYS A 17 -3.76 2.01 -7.35
C LYS A 17 -5.16 1.40 -7.26
N PHE A 18 -5.31 0.08 -7.41
CA PHE A 18 -6.64 -0.55 -7.26
C PHE A 18 -7.25 -0.31 -5.86
N LEU A 19 -6.42 -0.11 -4.84
CA LEU A 19 -6.84 0.15 -3.46
C LEU A 19 -7.66 1.44 -3.33
N GLU A 20 -7.51 2.40 -4.25
CA GLU A 20 -8.34 3.60 -4.23
C GLU A 20 -9.81 3.30 -4.45
N SER A 21 -10.09 2.38 -5.38
CA SER A 21 -11.46 1.96 -5.71
C SER A 21 -12.05 1.00 -4.68
N GLN A 22 -11.24 0.12 -4.09
CA GLN A 22 -11.73 -0.98 -3.24
C GLN A 22 -11.79 -0.61 -1.76
N GLU A 23 -10.79 0.13 -1.27
CA GLU A 23 -10.57 0.32 0.16
C GLU A 23 -10.76 1.78 0.59
N GLY A 24 -10.99 2.69 -0.37
CA GLY A 24 -11.06 4.13 -0.12
C GLY A 24 -9.75 4.69 0.45
N ILE A 25 -8.63 4.08 0.06
CA ILE A 25 -7.28 4.61 0.27
C ILE A 25 -7.03 5.67 -0.81
N LYS A 26 -6.22 6.70 -0.56
CA LYS A 26 -5.87 7.68 -1.59
C LYS A 26 -4.41 7.53 -1.96
N ILE A 27 -4.06 7.55 -3.25
CA ILE A 27 -2.69 7.43 -3.74
C ILE A 27 -2.37 8.63 -4.62
N GLU A 28 -1.40 9.45 -4.20
CA GLU A 28 -0.98 10.64 -4.94
C GLU A 28 0.55 10.75 -4.97
N ASN A 29 1.14 10.93 -6.15
CA ASN A 29 2.58 11.17 -6.34
C ASN A 29 3.45 10.19 -5.53
N ASN A 30 3.22 8.88 -5.70
CA ASN A 30 3.89 7.80 -4.98
C ASN A 30 3.64 7.72 -3.47
N ASN A 31 2.66 8.47 -2.96
CA ASN A 31 2.29 8.44 -1.55
C ASN A 31 0.94 7.77 -1.36
N ILE A 32 0.88 6.80 -0.45
CA ILE A 32 -0.36 6.26 0.08
C ILE A 32 -0.79 7.12 1.26
N ILE A 33 -1.99 7.68 1.17
CA ILE A 33 -2.56 8.61 2.14
C ILE A 33 -3.73 7.92 2.85
N ILE A 34 -3.56 7.68 4.15
CA ILE A 34 -4.57 7.04 5.01
C ILE A 34 -5.16 8.08 5.96
N ASN A 35 -6.49 8.14 5.99
CA ASN A 35 -7.20 9.06 6.86
C ASN A 35 -7.43 8.44 8.26
N LYS A 36 -6.92 9.08 9.32
CA LYS A 36 -7.08 8.61 10.71
C LYS A 36 -8.39 9.06 11.37
N LYS A 37 -9.42 9.46 10.62
CA LYS A 37 -10.74 9.81 11.20
C LYS A 37 -11.33 8.62 11.98
N ASP A 38 -11.14 7.41 11.47
CA ASP A 38 -11.46 6.16 12.16
C ASP A 38 -10.16 5.36 12.33
N ILE A 39 -9.74 5.16 13.59
CA ILE A 39 -8.49 4.49 13.94
C ILE A 39 -8.54 3.01 13.55
N SER A 40 -9.68 2.36 13.74
CA SER A 40 -9.86 0.94 13.41
C SER A 40 -9.75 0.72 11.90
N LYS A 41 -10.43 1.57 11.12
CA LYS A 41 -10.33 1.54 9.65
C LYS A 41 -8.91 1.86 9.17
N ALA A 42 -8.29 2.89 9.72
CA ALA A 42 -6.90 3.24 9.36
C ALA A 42 -5.92 2.10 9.66
N ARG A 43 -6.07 1.42 10.79
CA ARG A 43 -5.25 0.25 11.15
C ARG A 43 -5.48 -0.94 10.20
N ALA A 44 -6.72 -1.19 9.81
CA ALA A 44 -7.05 -2.22 8.83
C ALA A 44 -6.41 -1.94 7.46
N GLN A 45 -6.51 -0.71 6.97
CA GLN A 45 -5.88 -0.26 5.72
C GLN A 45 -4.36 -0.39 5.77
N MET A 46 -3.71 0.03 6.87
CA MET A 46 -2.27 -0.16 7.06
C MET A 46 -1.87 -1.64 7.03
N ASN A 47 -2.61 -2.50 7.72
CA ASN A 47 -2.33 -3.94 7.75
C ASN A 47 -2.44 -4.57 6.36
N LEU A 48 -3.43 -4.15 5.57
CA LEU A 48 -3.58 -4.60 4.18
C LEU A 48 -2.36 -4.19 3.35
N ILE A 49 -1.95 -2.92 3.41
CA ILE A 49 -0.79 -2.41 2.67
C ILE A 49 0.45 -3.22 3.04
N PHE A 50 0.75 -3.41 4.32
CA PHE A 50 1.93 -4.19 4.74
C PHE A 50 1.90 -5.65 4.27
N ARG A 51 0.71 -6.28 4.23
CA ARG A 51 0.58 -7.64 3.69
C ARG A 51 0.90 -7.67 2.20
N LEU A 52 0.40 -6.71 1.43
CA LEU A 52 0.66 -6.61 0.00
C LEU A 52 2.15 -6.38 -0.30
N LEU A 53 2.80 -5.49 0.44
CA LEU A 53 4.24 -5.26 0.34
C LEU A 53 5.04 -6.53 0.62
N LYS A 54 4.68 -7.27 1.69
CA LYS A 54 5.32 -8.54 2.02
C LYS A 54 5.14 -9.60 0.92
N ILE A 55 3.96 -9.65 0.29
CA ILE A 55 3.70 -10.57 -0.83
C ILE A 55 4.60 -10.18 -2.02
N TYR A 56 4.65 -8.90 -2.37
CA TYR A 56 5.50 -8.38 -3.43
C TYR A 56 6.98 -8.74 -3.22
N ASP A 57 7.52 -8.48 -2.02
CA ASP A 57 8.90 -8.82 -1.67
C ASP A 57 9.17 -10.33 -1.72
N ASN A 58 8.20 -11.15 -1.33
CA ASN A 58 8.32 -12.61 -1.40
C ASN A 58 8.34 -13.11 -2.85
N LEU A 59 7.46 -12.55 -3.69
CA LEU A 59 7.42 -12.90 -5.12
C LEU A 59 8.72 -12.48 -5.81
N ASN A 60 9.20 -11.27 -5.57
CA ASN A 60 10.46 -10.80 -6.15
C ASN A 60 11.64 -11.68 -5.74
N ARG A 61 11.72 -12.08 -4.47
CA ARG A 61 12.74 -13.04 -4.01
C ARG A 61 12.63 -14.40 -4.68
N PHE A 62 11.42 -14.93 -4.81
CA PHE A 62 11.19 -16.19 -5.51
C PHE A 62 11.63 -16.13 -6.97
N LEU A 63 11.20 -15.09 -7.70
CA LEU A 63 11.56 -14.89 -9.11
C LEU A 63 13.07 -14.67 -9.31
N SER A 64 13.74 -14.01 -8.35
CA SER A 64 15.19 -13.80 -8.42
C SER A 64 16.00 -15.07 -8.15
N SER A 65 15.38 -16.11 -7.61
CA SER A 65 16.01 -17.40 -7.31
C SER A 65 15.82 -18.46 -8.40
N LEU A 66 15.04 -18.16 -9.43
CA LEU A 66 14.85 -18.97 -10.64
C LEU A 66 15.97 -18.69 -11.65
#